data_AF-A0A2A5C795-F1
#
_entry.id   AF-A0A2A5C795-F1
#
_cell.length_a   1.000
_cell.length_b   1.000
_cell.length_c   1.000
_cell.angle_alpha   90.00
_cell.angle_beta   90.00
_cell.angle_gamma   90.00
#
_symmetry.space_group_name_H-M   'P 1'
#
loop_
_entity.id
_entity.type
_entity.pdbx_description
1 polymer ?
#
loop_
_entity_poly.entity_id
_entity_poly.type
_entity_poly.pdbx_seq_one_letter_code
_entity_poly.pdbx_strand_id
1 'polypeptide(L)'
;MKPNNRHSRKIALLQLLKKAALTLSLALIASAPLQAVPTELSVRLDKPHSVKDLAYGEFLFDFYQERYFSAISKAMVAEKRGLLKHHNTQTQVLLGSLYVGYGMLDEAEG
;
A
#
# COMPACT_ATOMS: atom_id res chain seq x y z
N MET A 1 -34.76 -64.61 -5.10
CA MET A 1 -34.80 -63.30 -5.81
C MET A 1 -33.76 -62.38 -5.17
N LYS A 2 -32.60 -62.17 -5.79
CA LYS A 2 -31.44 -61.46 -5.18
C LYS A 2 -31.42 -60.00 -5.65
N PRO A 3 -31.44 -58.99 -4.75
CA PRO A 3 -31.48 -57.59 -5.16
C PRO A 3 -30.16 -57.11 -5.78
N ASN A 4 -30.32 -56.32 -6.85
CA ASN A 4 -29.32 -55.77 -7.76
C ASN A 4 -28.47 -54.66 -7.10
N ASN A 5 -27.24 -54.99 -6.70
CA ASN A 5 -26.37 -54.13 -5.89
C ASN A 5 -25.43 -53.19 -6.71
N ARG A 6 -25.78 -52.88 -7.97
CA ARG A 6 -24.94 -52.02 -8.85
C ARG A 6 -24.87 -50.56 -8.39
N HIS A 7 -25.92 -50.03 -7.77
CA HIS A 7 -25.93 -48.62 -7.30
C HIS A 7 -25.10 -48.43 -6.02
N SER A 8 -25.01 -49.45 -5.16
CA SER A 8 -24.28 -49.37 -3.89
C SER A 8 -22.76 -49.27 -4.08
N ARG A 9 -22.22 -49.88 -5.13
CA ARG A 9 -20.79 -49.83 -5.46
C ARG A 9 -20.31 -48.44 -5.93
N LYS A 10 -21.17 -47.69 -6.64
CA LYS A 10 -20.83 -46.34 -7.11
C LYS A 10 -20.83 -45.33 -5.95
N ILE A 11 -21.76 -45.46 -5.01
CA ILE A 11 -21.81 -44.62 -3.79
C ILE A 11 -20.61 -44.91 -2.89
N ALA A 12 -20.22 -46.19 -2.75
CA ALA A 12 -19.02 -46.58 -2.01
C ALA A 12 -17.72 -46.00 -2.61
N LEU A 13 -17.62 -45.91 -3.94
CA LEU A 13 -16.45 -45.33 -4.61
C LEU A 13 -16.32 -43.81 -4.37
N LEU A 14 -17.45 -43.07 -4.37
CA LEU A 14 -17.49 -41.64 -4.05
C LEU A 14 -17.22 -41.35 -2.56
N GLN A 15 -17.60 -42.26 -1.66
CA GLN A 15 -17.27 -42.18 -0.23
C GLN A 15 -15.79 -42.47 0.06
N LEU A 16 -15.13 -43.29 -0.77
CA LEU A 16 -13.71 -43.60 -0.62
C LEU A 16 -12.82 -42.42 -1.03
N LEU A 17 -13.22 -41.63 -2.04
CA LEU A 17 -12.49 -40.43 -2.45
C LEU A 17 -12.65 -39.25 -1.47
N LYS A 18 -13.75 -39.16 -0.73
CA LYS A 18 -13.97 -38.08 0.26
C LYS A 18 -13.33 -38.34 1.63
N LYS A 19 -12.94 -39.58 1.95
CA LYS A 19 -12.33 -39.95 3.24
C LYS A 19 -10.79 -39.84 3.25
N ALA A 20 -10.16 -39.51 2.13
CA ALA A 20 -8.76 -39.08 2.10
C ALA A 20 -8.54 -37.64 2.62
N ALA A 21 -9.62 -36.96 3.06
CA ALA A 21 -9.56 -35.65 3.71
C ALA A 21 -9.49 -35.73 5.25
N LEU A 22 -9.31 -36.92 5.85
CA LEU A 22 -9.36 -37.03 7.31
C LEU A 22 -8.45 -38.14 7.87
N THR A 23 -7.16 -38.05 7.59
CA THR A 23 -6.15 -38.59 8.50
C THR A 23 -5.46 -37.43 9.19
N LEU A 24 -5.98 -37.14 10.38
CA LEU A 24 -5.35 -36.45 11.49
C LEU A 24 -3.84 -36.76 11.54
N SER A 25 -3.03 -35.84 11.05
CA SER A 25 -1.60 -35.76 11.35
C SER A 25 -1.36 -34.38 11.91
N LEU A 26 -1.43 -34.29 13.24
CA LEU A 26 -0.81 -33.23 14.02
C LEU A 26 0.71 -33.38 13.84
N ALA A 27 1.21 -32.94 12.68
CA ALA A 27 2.64 -32.88 12.40
C ALA A 27 3.05 -31.42 12.50
N LEU A 28 3.48 -31.07 13.71
CA LEU A 28 4.59 -30.16 14.00
C LEU A 28 4.75 -29.01 13.00
N ILE A 29 4.21 -27.84 13.33
CA ILE A 29 4.67 -26.58 12.74
C ILE A 29 6.16 -26.50 13.06
N ALA A 30 7.00 -26.95 12.13
CA ALA A 30 8.42 -26.70 12.18
C ALA A 30 8.57 -25.18 12.10
N SER A 31 8.95 -24.58 13.23
CA SER A 31 9.45 -23.20 13.26
C SER A 31 10.67 -23.14 12.33
N ALA A 32 10.44 -22.83 11.07
CA ALA A 32 11.50 -22.34 10.20
C ALA A 32 12.02 -21.05 10.87
N PRO A 33 13.33 -20.91 11.13
CA PRO A 33 13.85 -19.61 11.52
C PRO A 33 13.51 -18.66 10.38
N LEU A 34 12.80 -17.58 10.71
CA LEU A 34 12.70 -16.40 9.87
C LEU A 34 14.12 -16.00 9.49
N GLN A 35 14.56 -16.39 8.29
CA GLN A 35 15.76 -15.82 7.72
C GLN A 35 15.42 -14.36 7.46
N ALA A 36 16.02 -13.49 8.28
CA ALA A 36 15.93 -12.06 8.11
C ALA A 36 16.44 -11.72 6.71
N VAL A 37 15.52 -11.40 5.80
CA VAL A 37 15.86 -10.77 4.53
C VAL A 37 16.57 -9.46 4.88
N PRO A 38 17.83 -9.24 4.46
CA PRO A 38 18.50 -7.98 4.72
C PRO A 38 17.65 -6.85 4.11
N THR A 39 16.99 -6.10 4.98
CA THR A 39 16.21 -4.92 4.61
C THR A 39 17.21 -3.78 4.45
N GLU A 40 18.05 -3.86 3.42
CA GLU A 40 19.02 -2.81 3.09
C GLU A 40 18.40 -1.89 2.04
N LEU A 41 17.82 -0.79 2.52
CA LEU A 41 17.90 0.57 1.94
C LEU A 41 17.14 1.57 2.85
N SER A 42 17.33 1.50 4.16
CA SER A 42 16.96 2.62 5.02
C SER A 42 18.01 3.72 4.84
N VAL A 43 17.64 4.82 4.18
CA VAL A 43 18.48 6.01 4.12
C VAL A 43 18.73 6.46 5.56
N ARG A 44 19.99 6.40 5.97
CA ARG A 44 20.42 6.82 7.31
C ARG A 44 20.43 8.34 7.40
N LEU A 45 19.48 8.91 8.14
CA LEU A 45 19.35 10.38 8.32
C LEU A 45 20.56 10.99 9.03
N ASP A 46 21.35 10.19 9.77
CA ASP A 46 22.58 10.61 10.44
C ASP A 46 23.75 10.86 9.49
N LYS A 47 23.60 10.55 8.20
CA LYS A 47 24.59 10.84 7.16
C LYS A 47 24.06 11.92 6.20
N PRO A 48 24.93 12.80 5.68
CA PRO A 48 24.54 13.74 4.63
C PRO A 48 23.91 12.99 3.45
N HIS A 49 22.70 13.40 3.07
CA HIS A 49 21.98 12.87 1.94
C HIS A 49 21.47 14.03 1.09
N SER A 50 21.42 13.82 -0.22
CA SER A 50 20.97 14.87 -1.15
C SER A 50 19.45 15.00 -1.10
N VAL A 51 18.97 16.21 -0.80
CA VAL A 51 17.55 16.55 -0.89
C VAL A 51 17.27 17.07 -2.30
N LYS A 52 16.39 16.37 -3.03
CA LYS A 52 16.08 16.70 -4.43
C LYS A 52 15.34 18.04 -4.55
N ASP A 53 14.21 18.18 -3.87
CA ASP A 53 13.39 19.39 -3.86
C ASP A 53 13.07 19.75 -2.40
N LEU A 54 13.81 20.69 -1.81
CA LEU A 54 13.58 21.13 -0.43
C LEU A 54 12.17 21.72 -0.25
N ALA A 55 11.69 22.44 -1.26
CA ALA A 55 10.36 23.06 -1.24
C ALA A 55 9.22 22.03 -1.12
N TYR A 56 9.41 20.83 -1.67
CA TYR A 56 8.46 19.73 -1.52
C TYR A 56 8.39 19.25 -0.06
N GLY A 57 9.54 19.13 0.61
CA GLY A 57 9.59 18.79 2.04
C GLY A 57 8.95 19.85 2.93
N GLU A 58 9.17 21.14 2.63
CA GLU A 58 8.53 22.25 3.35
C GLU A 58 7.00 22.24 3.17
N PHE A 59 6.52 21.99 1.96
CA PHE A 59 5.10 21.81 1.67
C PHE A 59 4.49 20.67 2.47
N LEU A 60 5.13 19.48 2.46
CA LEU A 60 4.66 18.32 3.21
C LEU A 60 4.64 18.55 4.72
N PHE A 61 5.64 19.27 5.25
CA PHE A 61 5.68 19.63 6.66
C PHE A 61 4.43 20.40 7.08
N ASP A 62 4.04 21.44 6.34
CA ASP A 62 2.82 22.19 6.65
C ASP A 62 1.54 21.39 6.38
N PHE A 63 1.53 20.56 5.35
CA PHE A 63 0.40 19.66 5.03
C PHE A 63 0.09 18.71 6.20
N TYR A 64 1.09 18.00 6.73
CA TYR A 64 0.89 17.05 7.82
C TYR A 64 0.61 17.71 9.18
N GLN A 65 0.95 18.99 9.33
CA GLN A 65 0.58 19.79 10.51
C GLN A 65 -0.81 20.42 10.38
N GLU A 66 -1.58 20.03 9.36
CA GLU A 66 -2.93 20.56 9.06
C GLU A 66 -2.95 22.07 8.78
N ARG A 67 -1.79 22.64 8.42
CA ARG A 67 -1.63 24.06 8.08
C ARG A 67 -1.91 24.29 6.59
N TYR A 68 -3.10 23.89 6.13
CA TYR A 68 -3.42 23.77 4.70
C TYR A 68 -3.22 25.06 3.89
N PHE A 69 -3.66 26.22 4.41
CA PHE A 69 -3.43 27.49 3.72
C PHE A 69 -1.93 27.80 3.54
N SER A 70 -1.10 27.49 4.55
CA SER A 70 0.35 27.65 4.46
C SER A 70 0.96 26.67 3.45
N ALA A 71 0.52 25.42 3.47
CA ALA A 71 0.95 24.39 2.52
C ALA A 71 0.63 24.81 1.08
N ILE A 72 -0.62 25.20 0.80
CA ILE A 72 -1.08 25.70 -0.51
C ILE A 72 -0.21 26.88 -0.97
N SER A 73 -0.11 27.92 -0.14
CA SER A 73 0.63 29.14 -0.49
C SER A 73 2.10 28.86 -0.84
N LYS A 74 2.75 28.00 -0.07
CA LYS A 74 4.15 27.63 -0.31
C LYS A 74 4.33 26.79 -1.56
N ALA A 75 3.43 25.84 -1.81
CA ALA A 75 3.46 25.04 -3.03
C ALA A 75 3.30 25.92 -4.28
N MET A 76 2.38 26.89 -4.28
CA MET A 76 2.21 27.85 -5.38
C MET A 76 3.47 28.69 -5.62
N VAL A 77 4.11 29.19 -4.55
CA VAL A 77 5.36 29.96 -4.66
C VAL A 77 6.50 29.08 -5.19
N ALA A 78 6.60 27.84 -4.71
CA ALA A 78 7.62 26.89 -5.13
C ALA A 78 7.47 26.51 -6.60
N GLU A 79 6.23 26.32 -7.07
CA GLU A 79 5.93 26.10 -8.48
C GLU A 79 6.35 27.28 -9.35
N LYS A 80 5.93 28.50 -9.00
CA LYS A 80 6.30 29.71 -9.76
C LYS A 80 7.82 29.93 -9.82
N ARG A 81 8.56 29.43 -8.84
CA ARG A 81 10.03 29.48 -8.79
C ARG A 81 10.73 28.27 -9.42
N GLY A 82 9.98 27.28 -9.90
CA GLY A 82 10.54 26.06 -10.47
C GLY A 82 11.33 25.21 -9.47
N LEU A 83 10.93 25.21 -8.19
CA LEU A 83 11.61 24.50 -7.08
C LEU A 83 11.11 23.06 -6.86
N LEU A 84 10.17 22.60 -7.70
CA LEU A 84 9.52 21.29 -7.58
C LEU A 84 9.86 20.37 -8.77
N LYS A 85 11.04 20.49 -9.37
CA LYS A 85 11.38 19.81 -10.64
C LYS A 85 11.19 18.30 -10.59
N HIS A 86 11.44 17.67 -9.45
CA HIS A 86 11.35 16.22 -9.30
C HIS A 86 10.01 15.77 -8.70
N HIS A 87 9.27 16.69 -8.05
CA HIS A 87 8.02 16.38 -7.34
C HIS A 87 6.83 17.25 -7.75
N ASN A 88 6.86 17.88 -8.93
CA ASN A 88 5.78 18.77 -9.39
C ASN A 88 4.44 18.02 -9.48
N THR A 89 4.43 16.86 -10.13
CA THR A 89 3.21 16.06 -10.30
C THR A 89 2.59 15.65 -8.96
N GLN A 90 3.41 15.18 -8.01
CA GLN A 90 2.93 14.82 -6.67
C GLN A 90 2.40 16.05 -5.93
N THR A 91 3.08 17.19 -6.06
CA THR A 91 2.62 18.44 -5.47
C THR A 91 1.27 18.87 -6.04
N GLN A 92 1.07 18.76 -7.35
CA GLN A 92 -0.19 19.12 -8.01
C GLN A 92 -1.37 18.24 -7.57
N VAL A 93 -1.14 16.94 -7.40
CA VAL A 93 -2.18 16.02 -6.90
C VAL A 93 -2.61 16.39 -5.47
N LEU A 94 -1.64 16.66 -4.59
CA LEU A 94 -1.91 17.08 -3.22
C LEU A 94 -2.58 18.47 -3.18
N LEU A 95 -2.14 19.41 -4.01
CA LEU A 95 -2.77 20.73 -4.16
C LEU A 95 -4.23 20.61 -4.57
N GLY A 96 -4.56 19.80 -5.57
CA GLY A 96 -5.95 19.57 -5.97
C GLY A 96 -6.81 19.03 -4.82
N SER A 97 -6.26 18.09 -4.04
CA SER A 97 -6.95 17.54 -2.86
C SER A 97 -7.17 18.60 -1.77
N LEU A 98 -6.17 19.46 -1.57
CA LEU A 98 -6.24 20.58 -0.63
C LEU A 98 -7.22 21.67 -1.08
N TYR A 99 -7.28 22.00 -2.38
CA TYR A 99 -8.26 22.95 -2.90
C TYR A 99 -9.69 22.46 -2.70
N VAL A 100 -9.95 21.18 -2.95
CA VAL A 100 -11.25 20.56 -2.66
C VAL A 100 -11.58 20.65 -1.16
N GLY A 101 -10.63 20.25 -0.30
CA GLY A 101 -10.83 20.24 1.15
C GLY A 101 -10.98 21.63 1.78
N TYR A 102 -10.35 22.66 1.19
CA TYR A 102 -10.37 24.04 1.70
C TYR A 102 -11.50 24.89 1.07
N GLY A 103 -12.33 24.31 0.20
CA GLY A 103 -13.42 25.03 -0.48
C GLY A 103 -12.94 26.00 -1.57
N MET A 104 -11.74 25.80 -2.11
CA MET A 104 -11.11 26.63 -3.16
C MET A 104 -11.27 26.00 -4.56
N LEU A 105 -12.43 25.38 -4.84
CA LEU A 105 -12.64 24.63 -6.08
C LEU A 105 -12.37 25.45 -7.37
N ASP A 106 -12.68 26.76 -7.34
CA ASP A 106 -12.49 27.65 -8.49
C ASP A 106 -11.01 27.88 -8.86
N GLU A 107 -10.07 27.64 -7.94
CA GLU A 107 -8.62 27.79 -8.16
C GLU A 107 -7.98 26.50 -8.72
N ALA A 108 -8.72 25.38 -8.75
CA ALA A 108 -8.20 24.07 -9.17
C ALA A 108 -8.35 23.80 -10.68
N GLU A 109 -9.15 24.59 -11.40
CA GLU A 109 -9.43 24.41 -12.83
C GLU A 109 -8.62 25.34 -13.77
N GLY A 110 -7.61 26.06 -13.25
CA GLY A 110 -6.84 27.07 -13.97
C GLY A 110 -5.55 26.60 -14.64
#